data_AF-A0A957VAI6-F1
#
_entry.id   AF-A0A957VAI6-F1
#
_cell.length_a   1.000
_cell.length_b   1.000
_cell.length_c   1.000
_cell.angle_alpha   90.00
_cell.angle_beta   90.00
_cell.angle_gamma   90.00
#
_symmetry.space_group_name_H-M   'P 1'
#
loop_
_entity.id
_entity.type
_entity.pdbx_description
1 polymer ?
#
loop_
_entity_poly.entity_id
_entity_poly.type
_entity_poly.pdbx_seq_one_letter_code
_entity_poly.pdbx_strand_id
1 'polypeptide(L)'
;MALARNAAVVRKYQTQGIEFAIHGYRHIDHSQLSVEEQNAHFQKAIQIFAEEGIDCKGFRCPYLRWNEATLAALSQNGLAYDSSNSLVWAIDQRHCTDSYYRALEFYGAQPASDYLALPKFNAGQNLVRIPYCLPDDESLIERLIWDSPAEMNQVWPTMFQEIHQRGELFNLGLHPERTYDCADSLEATMRQVQAVATEVWRAPLKEIATWWKNRYQAEVEITDVETNKFRLTVNGPPGATVLLRSVESHTATKPWFDGYQQAVESPCLIQTNKRPFIGISPASSPDLTSFLKQQGYIVEISSQADLYPFYLDRPTFSPEQEQPLDAEINRGSFPLVRLGRWPNGAKSAFCVTGDIDAITVWDYGLRFVGY
;
A
#
# COMPACT_ATOMS: atom_id res chain seq x y z
N MET A 1 -26.44 -9.75 3.70
CA MET A 1 -25.39 -8.70 3.74
C MET A 1 -25.83 -7.53 4.62
N ALA A 2 -25.00 -7.13 5.59
CA ALA A 2 -25.29 -6.03 6.53
C ALA A 2 -25.55 -4.69 5.84
N LEU A 3 -24.90 -4.44 4.71
CA LEU A 3 -25.06 -3.24 3.88
C LEU A 3 -26.52 -3.00 3.47
N ALA A 4 -27.19 -3.99 2.89
CA ALA A 4 -28.57 -3.84 2.41
C ALA A 4 -29.55 -3.49 3.55
N ARG A 5 -29.28 -3.97 4.77
CA ARG A 5 -30.10 -3.67 5.96
C ARG A 5 -29.87 -2.26 6.50
N ASN A 6 -28.76 -1.61 6.13
CA ASN A 6 -28.31 -0.35 6.69
C ASN A 6 -27.92 0.68 5.62
N ALA A 7 -28.44 0.55 4.40
CA ALA A 7 -27.97 1.30 3.24
C ALA A 7 -28.11 2.82 3.39
N ALA A 8 -29.11 3.32 4.13
CA ALA A 8 -29.25 4.74 4.43
C ALA A 8 -28.07 5.30 5.24
N VAL A 9 -27.57 4.53 6.21
CA VAL A 9 -26.40 4.89 7.03
C VAL A 9 -25.13 4.87 6.19
N VAL A 10 -24.98 3.83 5.35
CA VAL A 10 -23.84 3.69 4.44
C VAL A 10 -23.78 4.87 3.44
N ARG A 11 -24.91 5.20 2.80
CA ARG A 11 -25.00 6.37 1.90
C ARG A 11 -24.66 7.67 2.62
N LYS A 12 -25.16 7.88 3.84
CA LYS A 12 -24.81 9.05 4.66
C LYS A 12 -23.29 9.17 4.83
N TYR A 13 -22.62 8.11 5.26
CA TYR A 13 -21.17 8.13 5.46
C TYR A 13 -20.39 8.28 4.14
N GLN A 14 -20.88 7.68 3.05
CA GLN A 14 -20.27 7.87 1.73
C GLN A 14 -20.33 9.33 1.27
N THR A 15 -21.44 10.04 1.53
CA THR A 15 -21.53 11.49 1.25
C THR A 15 -20.61 12.34 2.11
N GLN A 16 -20.11 11.80 3.23
CA GLN A 16 -19.11 12.44 4.09
C GLN A 16 -17.66 12.10 3.69
N GLY A 17 -17.48 11.36 2.59
CA GLY A 17 -16.15 11.00 2.07
C GLY A 17 -15.62 9.66 2.57
N ILE A 18 -16.38 8.90 3.37
CA ILE A 18 -15.98 7.56 3.81
C ILE A 18 -16.15 6.58 2.63
N GLU A 19 -15.10 5.83 2.32
CA GLU A 19 -15.15 4.77 1.33
C GLU A 19 -15.85 3.52 1.89
N PHE A 20 -16.60 2.82 1.04
CA PHE A 20 -17.11 1.48 1.32
C PHE A 20 -16.56 0.49 0.29
N ALA A 21 -16.08 -0.65 0.78
CA ALA A 21 -15.52 -1.75 0.01
C ALA A 21 -16.27 -3.05 0.33
N ILE A 22 -16.19 -4.04 -0.56
CA ILE A 22 -16.79 -5.35 -0.32
C ILE A 22 -15.92 -6.13 0.67
N HIS A 23 -16.54 -6.64 1.73
CA HIS A 23 -15.91 -7.54 2.70
C HIS A 23 -16.56 -8.94 2.67
N GLY A 24 -16.73 -9.46 1.45
CA GLY A 24 -17.48 -10.67 1.14
C GLY A 24 -18.99 -10.46 1.03
N TYR A 25 -19.65 -11.32 0.22
CA TYR A 25 -21.11 -11.46 0.27
C TYR A 25 -21.54 -12.12 1.59
N ARG A 26 -20.71 -13.05 2.07
CA ARG A 26 -20.77 -13.73 3.36
C ARG A 26 -19.39 -13.66 4.02
N HIS A 27 -19.38 -13.64 5.35
CA HIS A 27 -18.14 -13.60 6.13
C HIS A 27 -17.52 -15.01 6.26
N ILE A 28 -16.92 -15.50 5.17
CA ILE A 28 -16.33 -16.84 5.05
C ILE A 28 -14.93 -16.81 4.44
N ASP A 29 -14.15 -17.85 4.70
CA ASP A 29 -12.81 -18.03 4.11
C ASP A 29 -12.91 -18.27 2.59
N HIS A 30 -12.57 -17.25 1.79
CA HIS A 30 -12.60 -17.33 0.32
C HIS A 30 -11.50 -18.22 -0.25
N SER A 31 -10.42 -18.48 0.51
CA SER A 31 -9.34 -19.37 0.07
C SER A 31 -9.80 -20.83 -0.09
N GLN A 32 -10.95 -21.19 0.51
CA GLN A 32 -11.55 -22.53 0.42
C GLN A 32 -12.59 -22.68 -0.70
N LEU A 33 -12.92 -21.60 -1.42
CA LEU A 33 -13.95 -21.58 -2.46
C LEU A 33 -13.33 -21.77 -3.85
N SER A 34 -14.09 -22.39 -4.76
CA SER A 34 -13.72 -22.42 -6.18
C SER A 34 -13.77 -21.03 -6.82
N VAL A 35 -13.11 -20.84 -7.96
CA VAL A 35 -13.15 -19.56 -8.68
C VAL A 35 -14.57 -19.19 -9.12
N GLU A 36 -15.40 -20.17 -9.45
CA GLU A 36 -16.81 -19.97 -9.82
C GLU A 36 -17.64 -19.51 -8.63
N GLU A 37 -17.45 -20.12 -7.45
CA GLU A 37 -18.11 -19.73 -6.21
C GLU A 37 -17.71 -18.31 -5.79
N GLN A 38 -16.42 -17.98 -5.84
CA GLN A 38 -15.91 -16.64 -5.57
C GLN A 38 -16.49 -15.61 -6.54
N ASN A 39 -16.53 -15.92 -7.84
CA ASN A 39 -17.16 -15.07 -8.84
C ASN A 39 -18.65 -14.83 -8.56
N ALA A 40 -19.41 -15.87 -8.24
CA ALA A 40 -20.83 -15.74 -7.90
C ALA A 40 -21.03 -14.84 -6.66
N HIS A 41 -20.18 -14.97 -5.65
CA HIS A 41 -20.20 -14.12 -4.46
C HIS A 41 -19.90 -12.65 -4.80
N PHE A 42 -18.87 -12.38 -5.60
CA PHE A 42 -18.51 -11.02 -5.99
C PHE A 42 -19.59 -10.37 -6.86
N GLN A 43 -20.12 -11.08 -7.85
CA GLN A 43 -21.23 -10.60 -8.66
C GLN A 43 -22.43 -10.23 -7.80
N LYS A 44 -22.76 -11.07 -6.82
CA LYS A 44 -23.89 -10.80 -5.93
C LYS A 44 -23.64 -9.59 -5.01
N ALA A 45 -22.44 -9.46 -4.45
CA ALA A 45 -22.08 -8.31 -3.63
C ALA A 45 -22.11 -7.02 -4.45
N ILE A 46 -21.50 -7.01 -5.65
CA ILE A 46 -21.49 -5.85 -6.56
C ILE A 46 -22.91 -5.44 -6.94
N GLN A 47 -23.77 -6.41 -7.25
CA GLN A 47 -25.18 -6.16 -7.54
C GLN A 47 -25.86 -5.41 -6.37
N ILE A 48 -25.67 -5.88 -5.13
CA ILE A 48 -26.26 -5.25 -3.94
C ILE A 48 -25.75 -3.81 -3.75
N PHE A 49 -24.44 -3.58 -3.90
CA PHE A 49 -23.88 -2.23 -3.84
C PHE A 49 -24.50 -1.30 -4.90
N ALA A 50 -24.64 -1.80 -6.14
CA ALA A 50 -25.23 -1.04 -7.24
C ALA A 50 -26.72 -0.73 -7.02
N GLU A 51 -27.51 -1.70 -6.55
CA GLU A 51 -28.94 -1.54 -6.23
C GLU A 51 -29.15 -0.48 -5.14
N GLU A 52 -28.22 -0.38 -4.20
CA GLU A 52 -28.26 0.61 -3.12
C GLU A 52 -27.61 1.96 -3.48
N GLY A 53 -27.11 2.12 -4.71
CA GLY A 53 -26.46 3.33 -5.19
C GLY A 53 -25.17 3.69 -4.43
N ILE A 54 -24.46 2.67 -3.94
CA ILE A 54 -23.20 2.84 -3.20
C ILE A 54 -22.05 2.50 -4.12
N ASP A 55 -21.17 3.48 -4.38
CA ASP A 55 -19.96 3.22 -5.17
C ASP A 55 -19.00 2.32 -4.38
N CYS A 56 -18.49 1.28 -5.04
CA CYS A 56 -17.52 0.36 -4.48
C CYS A 56 -16.55 -0.11 -5.55
N LYS A 57 -15.25 0.05 -5.24
CA LYS A 57 -14.14 -0.35 -6.12
C LYS A 57 -13.17 -1.30 -5.43
N GLY A 58 -13.36 -1.53 -4.14
CA GLY A 58 -12.42 -2.25 -3.29
C GLY A 58 -12.95 -3.56 -2.76
N PHE A 59 -12.02 -4.41 -2.35
CA PHE A 59 -12.32 -5.62 -1.64
C PHE A 59 -11.28 -5.96 -0.57
N ARG A 60 -11.74 -6.59 0.51
CA ARG A 60 -10.90 -7.29 1.49
C ARG A 60 -11.57 -8.61 1.85
N CYS A 61 -10.83 -9.71 1.83
CA CYS A 61 -11.34 -11.00 2.27
C CYS A 61 -11.66 -10.97 3.77
N PRO A 62 -12.81 -11.53 4.17
CA PRO A 62 -13.01 -12.02 5.53
C PRO A 62 -11.79 -12.82 6.00
N TYR A 63 -11.38 -12.60 7.25
CA TYR A 63 -10.21 -13.25 7.86
C TYR A 63 -8.89 -13.03 7.12
N LEU A 64 -8.80 -12.07 6.20
CA LEU A 64 -7.61 -11.83 5.37
C LEU A 64 -7.18 -13.07 4.54
N ARG A 65 -8.07 -14.06 4.38
CA ARG A 65 -7.79 -15.32 3.69
C ARG A 65 -8.13 -15.24 2.21
N TRP A 66 -7.12 -15.32 1.35
CA TRP A 66 -7.26 -15.23 -0.11
C TRP A 66 -6.42 -16.30 -0.81
N ASN A 67 -6.68 -16.51 -2.10
CA ASN A 67 -5.84 -17.31 -2.99
C ASN A 67 -5.77 -16.66 -4.39
N GLU A 68 -5.01 -17.25 -5.32
CA GLU A 68 -4.90 -16.72 -6.69
C GLU A 68 -6.26 -16.67 -7.43
N ALA A 69 -7.17 -17.59 -7.13
CA ALA A 69 -8.53 -17.56 -7.68
C ALA A 69 -9.31 -16.33 -7.18
N THR A 70 -9.07 -15.88 -5.95
CA THR A 70 -9.60 -14.60 -5.44
C THR A 70 -9.16 -13.45 -6.31
N LEU A 71 -7.85 -13.30 -6.56
CA LEU A 71 -7.33 -12.20 -7.37
C LEU A 71 -7.86 -12.23 -8.80
N ALA A 72 -7.95 -13.41 -9.40
CA ALA A 72 -8.53 -13.60 -10.73
C ALA A 72 -10.01 -13.18 -10.77
N ALA A 73 -10.80 -13.61 -9.79
CA ALA A 73 -12.23 -13.28 -9.72
C ALA A 73 -12.46 -11.78 -9.43
N LEU A 74 -11.65 -11.12 -8.59
CA LEU A 74 -11.72 -9.67 -8.38
C LEU A 74 -11.47 -8.90 -9.67
N SER A 75 -10.43 -9.30 -10.41
CA SER A 75 -10.06 -8.74 -11.70
C SER A 75 -11.19 -8.90 -12.73
N GLN A 76 -11.74 -10.12 -12.85
CA GLN A 76 -12.85 -10.42 -13.78
C GLN A 76 -14.11 -9.61 -13.49
N ASN A 77 -14.35 -9.26 -12.22
CA ASN A 77 -15.49 -8.45 -11.80
C ASN A 77 -15.19 -6.94 -11.78
N GLY A 78 -14.02 -6.51 -12.26
CA GLY A 78 -13.69 -5.09 -12.44
C GLY A 78 -13.44 -4.32 -11.14
N LEU A 79 -13.09 -5.00 -10.05
CA LEU A 79 -12.65 -4.34 -8.82
C LEU A 79 -11.23 -3.80 -8.99
N ALA A 80 -11.00 -2.61 -8.44
CA ALA A 80 -9.76 -1.87 -8.64
C ALA A 80 -8.65 -2.29 -7.68
N TYR A 81 -9.01 -2.76 -6.47
CA TYR A 81 -8.03 -3.17 -5.49
C TYR A 81 -8.48 -4.29 -4.54
N ASP A 82 -7.48 -5.00 -4.01
CA ASP A 82 -7.53 -6.00 -2.94
C ASP A 82 -6.75 -5.46 -1.73
N SER A 83 -7.26 -5.66 -0.50
CA SER A 83 -6.56 -5.31 0.74
C SER A 83 -6.45 -6.50 1.71
N SER A 84 -6.32 -7.72 1.19
CA SER A 84 -6.33 -8.96 2.00
C SER A 84 -4.94 -9.48 2.38
N ASN A 85 -3.87 -9.08 1.68
CA ASN A 85 -2.51 -9.47 2.07
C ASN A 85 -2.15 -8.77 3.40
N SER A 86 -1.68 -9.52 4.38
CA SER A 86 -1.39 -9.01 5.71
C SER A 86 0.10 -9.06 6.03
N LEU A 87 0.60 -7.97 6.61
CA LEU A 87 1.97 -7.80 7.06
C LEU A 87 2.00 -7.60 8.57
N VAL A 88 2.77 -8.44 9.27
CA VAL A 88 2.96 -8.33 10.72
C VAL A 88 4.20 -7.51 11.04
N TRP A 89 4.00 -6.44 11.80
CA TRP A 89 5.06 -5.60 12.35
C TRP A 89 5.56 -6.15 13.68
N ALA A 90 6.83 -5.91 13.96
CA ALA A 90 7.47 -6.45 15.16
C ALA A 90 6.84 -5.85 16.42
N ILE A 91 6.60 -6.71 17.40
CA ILE A 91 6.20 -6.37 18.76
C ILE A 91 7.09 -7.13 19.74
N ASP A 92 7.25 -6.61 20.95
CA ASP A 92 7.94 -7.32 22.02
C ASP A 92 7.30 -8.70 22.26
N GLN A 93 8.12 -9.74 22.11
CA GLN A 93 7.71 -11.14 22.18
C GLN A 93 7.07 -11.52 23.53
N ARG A 94 7.32 -10.76 24.60
CA ARG A 94 6.70 -11.01 25.90
C ARG A 94 5.17 -10.81 25.88
N HIS A 95 4.65 -10.03 24.93
CA HIS A 95 3.21 -9.80 24.76
C HIS A 95 2.56 -10.87 23.87
N CYS A 96 3.36 -11.59 23.08
CA CYS A 96 2.87 -12.58 22.14
C CYS A 96 2.39 -13.84 22.86
N THR A 97 1.21 -14.32 22.46
CA THR A 97 0.64 -15.58 22.95
C THR A 97 0.57 -16.62 21.83
N ASP A 98 0.32 -17.88 22.20
CA ASP A 98 0.00 -18.94 21.23
C ASP A 98 -1.21 -18.59 20.36
N SER A 99 -2.20 -17.86 20.91
CA SER A 99 -3.40 -17.48 20.16
C SER A 99 -3.07 -16.43 19.10
N TYR A 100 -2.14 -15.51 19.40
CA TYR A 100 -1.61 -14.54 18.44
C TYR A 100 -0.91 -15.24 17.28
N TYR A 101 0.03 -16.15 17.57
CA TYR A 101 0.74 -16.86 16.50
C TYR A 101 -0.19 -17.71 15.63
N ARG A 102 -1.21 -18.37 16.23
CA ARG A 102 -2.23 -19.09 15.46
C ARG A 102 -3.06 -18.17 14.57
N ALA A 103 -3.39 -16.96 15.03
CA ALA A 103 -4.09 -15.98 14.21
C ALA A 103 -3.23 -15.53 13.03
N LEU A 104 -1.95 -15.23 13.26
CA LEU A 104 -1.01 -14.86 12.18
C LEU A 104 -0.85 -15.99 11.14
N GLU A 105 -0.69 -17.23 11.59
CA GLU A 105 -0.62 -18.41 10.71
C GLU A 105 -1.91 -18.57 9.90
N PHE A 106 -3.06 -18.43 10.57
CA PHE A 106 -4.35 -18.48 9.91
C PHE A 106 -4.46 -17.39 8.84
N TYR A 107 -4.15 -16.13 9.15
CA TYR A 107 -4.17 -15.02 8.19
C TYR A 107 -3.14 -15.16 7.06
N GLY A 108 -2.16 -16.05 7.20
CA GLY A 108 -1.02 -16.12 6.29
C GLY A 108 -0.18 -14.84 6.32
N ALA A 109 -0.08 -14.22 7.51
CA ALA A 109 0.62 -12.96 7.70
C ALA A 109 2.11 -13.09 7.39
N GLN A 110 2.64 -12.14 6.63
CA GLN A 110 4.07 -12.11 6.27
C GLN A 110 4.81 -11.09 7.15
N PRO A 111 6.07 -11.33 7.53
CA PRO A 111 6.80 -10.40 8.37
C PRO A 111 7.14 -9.11 7.61
N ALA A 112 6.82 -7.96 8.18
CA ALA A 112 7.13 -6.65 7.61
C ALA A 112 8.65 -6.37 7.51
N SER A 113 9.49 -7.17 8.18
CA SER A 113 10.95 -7.12 8.01
C SER A 113 11.41 -7.56 6.61
N ASP A 114 10.66 -8.47 6.00
CA ASP A 114 11.06 -9.15 4.77
C ASP A 114 10.29 -8.59 3.56
N TYR A 115 9.15 -7.95 3.81
CA TYR A 115 8.26 -7.41 2.78
C TYR A 115 7.99 -5.92 3.00
N LEU A 116 7.85 -5.19 1.90
CA LEU A 116 7.50 -3.77 1.90
C LEU A 116 5.99 -3.60 2.12
N ALA A 117 5.58 -2.74 3.05
CA ALA A 117 4.19 -2.31 3.20
C ALA A 117 3.83 -1.26 2.14
N LEU A 118 3.90 -1.65 0.86
CA LEU A 118 3.58 -0.82 -0.29
C LEU A 118 2.55 -1.51 -1.18
N PRO A 119 1.68 -0.75 -1.86
CA PRO A 119 0.80 -1.32 -2.86
C PRO A 119 1.58 -2.02 -3.99
N LYS A 120 0.96 -3.05 -4.58
CA LYS A 120 1.48 -3.77 -5.75
C LYS A 120 0.45 -3.78 -6.86
N PHE A 121 0.76 -3.19 -8.00
CA PHE A 121 -0.10 -3.20 -9.19
C PHE A 121 0.26 -4.36 -10.11
N ASN A 122 -0.72 -5.21 -10.40
CA ASN A 122 -0.64 -6.20 -11.46
C ASN A 122 -1.31 -5.63 -12.72
N ALA A 123 -0.50 -5.30 -13.74
CA ALA A 123 -1.02 -4.74 -14.99
C ALA A 123 -1.88 -5.74 -15.79
N GLY A 124 -1.54 -7.03 -15.75
CA GLY A 124 -2.29 -8.08 -16.45
C GLY A 124 -3.68 -8.33 -15.85
N GLN A 125 -3.81 -8.18 -14.54
CA GLN A 125 -5.09 -8.27 -13.82
C GLN A 125 -5.77 -6.90 -13.64
N ASN A 126 -5.08 -5.81 -13.97
CA ASN A 126 -5.51 -4.44 -13.67
C ASN A 126 -5.98 -4.27 -12.21
N LEU A 127 -5.25 -4.87 -11.26
CA LEU A 127 -5.62 -4.94 -9.85
C LEU A 127 -4.47 -4.41 -8.99
N VAL A 128 -4.77 -3.53 -8.03
CA VAL A 128 -3.80 -3.09 -7.02
C VAL A 128 -4.01 -3.89 -5.74
N ARG A 129 -2.94 -4.48 -5.21
CA ARG A 129 -2.94 -5.15 -3.91
C ARG A 129 -2.36 -4.22 -2.87
N ILE A 130 -3.09 -3.93 -1.81
CA ILE A 130 -2.68 -3.01 -0.75
C ILE A 130 -2.48 -3.82 0.53
N PRO A 131 -1.27 -3.84 1.12
CA PRO A 131 -1.04 -4.61 2.33
C PRO A 131 -1.81 -4.04 3.52
N TYR A 132 -2.29 -4.93 4.39
CA TYR A 132 -2.93 -4.66 5.67
C TYR A 132 -1.90 -4.82 6.79
N CYS A 133 -1.87 -3.91 7.76
CA CYS A 133 -0.88 -3.94 8.83
C CYS A 133 -1.43 -4.58 10.11
N LEU A 134 -0.72 -5.59 10.60
CA LEU A 134 -0.93 -6.25 11.90
C LEU A 134 0.21 -5.86 12.86
N PRO A 135 -0.02 -5.86 14.19
CA PRO A 135 -1.28 -6.17 14.87
C PRO A 135 -2.34 -5.06 14.72
N ASP A 136 -3.57 -5.49 14.44
CA ASP A 136 -4.78 -4.66 14.44
C ASP A 136 -5.49 -4.72 15.81
N ASP A 137 -6.69 -4.16 15.91
CA ASP A 137 -7.40 -4.05 17.19
C ASP A 137 -7.85 -5.42 17.75
N GLU A 138 -8.25 -6.38 16.92
CA GLU A 138 -8.52 -7.75 17.36
C GLU A 138 -7.25 -8.37 17.98
N SER A 139 -6.11 -8.17 17.34
CA SER A 139 -4.82 -8.62 17.89
C SER A 139 -4.51 -7.95 19.23
N LEU A 140 -4.72 -6.64 19.34
CA LEU A 140 -4.47 -5.90 20.58
C LEU A 140 -5.38 -6.36 21.72
N ILE A 141 -6.66 -6.56 21.47
CA ILE A 141 -7.65 -6.82 22.53
C ILE A 141 -7.72 -8.30 22.92
N GLU A 142 -7.61 -9.22 21.96
CA GLU A 142 -7.96 -10.62 22.18
C GLU A 142 -6.79 -11.60 22.07
N ARG A 143 -5.69 -11.19 21.42
CA ARG A 143 -4.57 -12.09 21.09
C ARG A 143 -3.30 -11.80 21.86
N LEU A 144 -3.06 -10.54 22.22
CA LEU A 144 -1.89 -10.11 22.95
C LEU A 144 -2.18 -9.92 24.44
N ILE A 145 -1.15 -10.03 25.27
CA ILE A 145 -1.25 -9.81 26.73
C ILE A 145 -0.41 -8.59 27.10
N TRP A 146 -1.01 -7.71 27.90
CA TRP A 146 -0.41 -6.44 28.30
C TRP A 146 -0.22 -6.39 29.81
N ASP A 147 0.94 -5.88 30.26
CA ASP A 147 1.12 -5.59 31.68
C ASP A 147 0.42 -4.29 32.08
N SER A 148 0.22 -3.38 31.12
CA SER A 148 -0.55 -2.16 31.32
C SER A 148 -1.20 -1.64 30.02
N PRO A 149 -2.27 -0.84 30.12
CA PRO A 149 -2.85 -0.16 28.96
C PRO A 149 -1.85 0.75 28.22
N ALA A 150 -0.88 1.31 28.94
CA ALA A 150 0.14 2.16 28.35
C ALA A 150 0.98 1.42 27.31
N GLU A 151 1.29 0.14 27.51
CA GLU A 151 2.06 -0.67 26.58
C GLU A 151 1.26 -0.98 25.30
N MET A 152 0.00 -1.39 25.47
CA MET A 152 -0.92 -1.58 24.34
C MET A 152 -1.04 -0.30 23.50
N ASN A 153 -1.16 0.85 24.16
CA ASN A 153 -1.33 2.15 23.51
C ASN A 153 -0.07 2.66 22.79
N GLN A 154 1.09 2.01 22.94
CA GLN A 154 2.31 2.36 22.20
C GLN A 154 2.51 1.54 20.93
N VAL A 155 1.72 0.48 20.70
CA VAL A 155 1.93 -0.43 19.57
C VAL A 155 1.77 0.29 18.24
N TRP A 156 0.60 0.88 17.98
CA TRP A 156 0.35 1.59 16.72
C TRP A 156 1.18 2.86 16.53
N PRO A 157 1.46 3.67 17.58
CA PRO A 157 2.42 4.77 17.46
C PRO A 157 3.81 4.28 17.03
N THR A 158 4.31 3.19 17.62
CA THR A 158 5.62 2.62 17.27
C THR A 158 5.62 2.09 15.83
N MET A 159 4.57 1.37 15.43
CA MET A 159 4.39 0.93 14.04
C MET A 159 4.38 2.11 13.06
N PHE A 160 3.64 3.17 13.36
CA PHE A 160 3.60 4.36 12.52
C PHE A 160 4.99 4.98 12.35
N GLN A 161 5.78 5.10 13.42
CA GLN A 161 7.13 5.64 13.35
C GLN A 161 8.01 4.82 12.41
N GLU A 162 8.00 3.49 12.53
CA GLU A 162 8.79 2.60 11.67
C GLU A 162 8.34 2.66 10.20
N ILE A 163 7.02 2.58 9.95
CA ILE A 163 6.43 2.68 8.62
C ILE A 163 6.75 4.02 7.96
N HIS A 164 6.60 5.10 8.71
CA HIS A 164 6.90 6.45 8.24
C HIS A 164 8.38 6.64 7.96
N GLN A 165 9.25 6.08 8.81
CA GLN A 165 10.70 6.09 8.60
C GLN A 165 11.06 5.40 7.27
N ARG A 166 10.43 4.27 6.97
CA ARG A 166 10.60 3.51 5.71
C ARG A 166 9.91 4.13 4.49
N GLY A 167 9.07 5.14 4.69
CA GLY A 167 8.31 5.78 3.62
C GLY A 167 7.23 4.88 3.01
N GLU A 168 6.66 4.00 3.84
CA GLU A 168 5.69 2.97 3.46
C GLU A 168 4.23 3.38 3.78
N LEU A 169 3.26 2.49 3.53
CA LEU A 169 1.86 2.71 3.85
C LEU A 169 1.53 2.07 5.20
N PHE A 170 0.97 2.86 6.11
CA PHE A 170 0.31 2.31 7.30
C PHE A 170 -1.20 2.20 7.03
N ASN A 171 -1.63 0.98 6.71
CA ASN A 171 -3.04 0.61 6.53
C ASN A 171 -3.53 -0.12 7.78
N LEU A 172 -4.06 0.63 8.74
CA LEU A 172 -4.57 0.11 10.01
C LEU A 172 -6.02 -0.33 9.83
N GLY A 173 -6.37 -1.53 10.30
CA GLY A 173 -7.75 -1.96 10.41
C GLY A 173 -8.30 -1.85 11.82
N LEU A 174 -9.60 -1.57 11.89
CA LEU A 174 -10.38 -1.50 13.10
C LEU A 174 -11.70 -2.23 12.90
N HIS A 175 -12.29 -2.65 13.99
CA HIS A 175 -13.62 -3.23 14.08
C HIS A 175 -14.49 -2.32 14.95
N PRO A 176 -15.74 -2.02 14.54
CA PRO A 176 -16.62 -1.14 15.29
C PRO A 176 -16.78 -1.52 16.77
N GLU A 177 -16.80 -2.82 17.07
CA GLU A 177 -16.96 -3.34 18.43
C GLU A 177 -15.74 -3.14 19.35
N ARG A 178 -14.54 -2.91 18.81
CA ARG A 178 -13.28 -2.75 19.56
C ARG A 178 -12.72 -1.33 19.53
N THR A 179 -13.32 -0.45 18.74
CA THR A 179 -12.82 0.93 18.55
C THR A 179 -12.70 1.71 19.87
N TYR A 180 -13.59 1.44 20.84
CA TYR A 180 -13.53 2.09 22.15
C TYR A 180 -12.33 1.63 22.97
N ASP A 181 -12.04 0.33 23.01
CA ASP A 181 -10.93 -0.23 23.78
C ASP A 181 -9.57 0.19 23.24
N CYS A 182 -9.48 0.48 21.93
CA CYS A 182 -8.27 0.97 21.28
C CYS A 182 -8.24 2.50 21.07
N ALA A 183 -9.17 3.27 21.66
CA ALA A 183 -9.30 4.71 21.39
C ALA A 183 -8.02 5.49 21.73
N ASP A 184 -7.41 5.22 22.88
CA ASP A 184 -6.19 5.91 23.31
C ASP A 184 -5.00 5.62 22.36
N SER A 185 -4.86 4.37 21.92
CA SER A 185 -3.84 3.97 20.94
C SER A 185 -4.05 4.67 19.61
N LEU A 186 -5.29 4.68 19.10
CA LEU A 186 -5.65 5.35 17.86
C LEU A 186 -5.39 6.86 17.95
N GLU A 187 -5.82 7.52 19.02
CA GLU A 187 -5.59 8.93 19.25
C GLU A 187 -4.09 9.26 19.30
N ALA A 188 -3.29 8.43 19.97
CA ALA A 188 -1.84 8.61 20.03
C ALA A 188 -1.20 8.51 18.64
N THR A 189 -1.61 7.53 17.82
CA THR A 189 -1.17 7.41 16.42
C THR A 189 -1.60 8.63 15.61
N MET A 190 -2.85 9.07 15.73
CA MET A 190 -3.37 10.23 15.00
C MET A 190 -2.63 11.53 15.38
N ARG A 191 -2.23 11.70 16.64
CA ARG A 191 -1.39 12.83 17.08
C ARG A 191 -0.02 12.80 16.39
N GLN A 192 0.60 11.63 16.25
CA GLN A 192 1.88 11.51 15.55
C GLN A 192 1.73 11.78 14.05
N VAL A 193 0.72 11.21 13.40
CA VAL A 193 0.40 11.50 11.99
C VAL A 193 0.17 13.00 11.77
N GLN A 194 -0.55 13.65 12.68
CA GLN A 194 -0.83 15.09 12.60
C GLN A 194 0.43 15.95 12.81
N ALA A 195 1.37 15.50 13.65
CA ALA A 195 2.63 16.21 13.88
C ALA A 195 3.51 16.29 12.61
N VAL A 196 3.41 15.29 11.72
CA VAL A 196 4.11 15.24 10.42
C VAL A 196 3.14 15.30 9.24
N ALA A 197 2.02 16.02 9.39
CA ALA A 197 0.91 15.99 8.42
C ALA A 197 1.28 16.39 6.98
N THR A 198 2.33 17.20 6.78
CA THR A 198 2.84 17.58 5.46
C THR A 198 3.67 16.48 4.79
N GLU A 199 4.12 15.51 5.57
CA GLU A 199 4.99 14.41 5.15
C GLU A 199 4.21 13.11 4.93
N VAL A 200 2.94 13.06 5.36
CA VAL A 200 2.09 11.87 5.30
C VAL A 200 0.87 12.13 4.43
N TRP A 201 0.71 11.33 3.38
CA TRP A 201 -0.51 11.35 2.60
C TRP A 201 -1.60 10.51 3.28
N ARG A 202 -2.66 11.17 3.71
CA ARG A 202 -3.84 10.53 4.32
C ARG A 202 -4.91 10.37 3.26
N ALA A 203 -5.30 9.14 2.96
CA ALA A 203 -6.23 8.86 1.88
C ALA A 203 -7.01 7.56 2.10
N PRO A 204 -8.23 7.45 1.56
CA PRO A 204 -8.94 6.18 1.46
C PRO A 204 -8.22 5.23 0.49
N LEU A 205 -8.50 3.92 0.60
CA LEU A 205 -7.84 2.90 -0.19
C LEU A 205 -8.08 3.06 -1.70
N LYS A 206 -9.25 3.50 -2.16
CA LYS A 206 -9.50 3.82 -3.58
C LYS A 206 -8.54 4.87 -4.13
N GLU A 207 -8.21 5.89 -3.33
CA GLU A 207 -7.33 6.97 -3.77
C GLU A 207 -5.90 6.45 -3.85
N ILE A 208 -5.47 5.65 -2.86
CA ILE A 208 -4.18 4.97 -2.86
C ILE A 208 -4.05 4.06 -4.10
N ALA A 209 -5.06 3.22 -4.37
CA ALA A 209 -5.08 2.34 -5.54
C ALA A 209 -5.01 3.13 -6.86
N THR A 210 -5.83 4.17 -6.99
CA THR A 210 -5.89 5.03 -8.19
C THR A 210 -4.57 5.74 -8.41
N TRP A 211 -4.01 6.34 -7.36
CA TRP A 211 -2.70 6.98 -7.41
C TRP A 211 -1.60 6.01 -7.82
N TRP A 212 -1.53 4.85 -7.18
CA TRP A 212 -0.47 3.88 -7.43
C TRP A 212 -0.48 3.40 -8.89
N LYS A 213 -1.67 3.09 -9.41
CA LYS A 213 -1.86 2.71 -10.81
C LYS A 213 -1.49 3.84 -11.77
N ASN A 214 -2.02 5.05 -11.56
CA ASN A 214 -1.76 6.18 -12.46
C ASN A 214 -0.28 6.59 -12.44
N ARG A 215 0.36 6.55 -11.27
CA ARG A 215 1.80 6.87 -11.11
C ARG A 215 2.67 5.78 -11.74
N TYR A 216 2.30 4.51 -11.65
CA TYR A 216 3.00 3.42 -12.35
C TYR A 216 2.98 3.59 -13.88
N GLN A 217 1.88 4.17 -14.40
CA GLN A 217 1.72 4.50 -15.81
C GLN A 217 2.37 5.82 -16.24
N ALA A 218 2.93 6.59 -15.30
CA ALA A 218 3.59 7.85 -15.64
C ALA A 218 4.82 7.59 -16.52
N GLU A 219 5.01 8.47 -17.50
CA GLU A 219 6.15 8.47 -18.39
C GLU A 219 7.07 9.63 -18.05
N VAL A 220 8.38 9.40 -18.13
CA VAL A 220 9.38 10.46 -17.97
C VAL A 220 10.10 10.60 -19.30
N GLU A 221 9.82 11.69 -20.01
CA GLU A 221 10.54 12.06 -21.22
C GLU A 221 11.90 12.62 -20.82
N ILE A 222 12.97 12.05 -21.39
CA ILE A 222 14.35 12.45 -21.12
C ILE A 222 14.96 12.94 -22.43
N THR A 223 15.43 14.18 -22.44
CA THR A 223 16.14 14.77 -23.59
C THR A 223 17.54 15.18 -23.18
N ASP A 224 18.54 14.76 -23.96
CA ASP A 224 19.92 15.24 -23.83
C ASP A 224 19.98 16.67 -24.40
N VAL A 225 20.19 17.66 -23.54
CA VAL A 225 20.27 19.07 -23.94
C VAL A 225 21.70 19.42 -24.37
N GLU A 226 22.66 18.94 -23.59
CA GLU A 226 24.10 19.05 -23.80
C GLU A 226 24.77 17.78 -23.21
N THR A 227 26.07 17.60 -23.45
CA THR A 227 26.83 16.51 -22.82
C THR A 227 26.62 16.53 -21.30
N ASN A 228 26.20 15.39 -20.73
CA ASN A 228 25.95 15.21 -19.30
C ASN A 228 24.81 16.06 -18.71
N LYS A 229 23.99 16.72 -19.55
CA LYS A 229 22.88 17.57 -19.11
C LYS A 229 21.55 17.08 -19.67
N PHE A 230 20.64 16.74 -18.78
CA PHE A 230 19.36 16.09 -19.10
C PHE A 230 18.19 16.99 -18.73
N ARG A 231 17.19 17.04 -19.62
CA ARG A 231 15.87 17.61 -19.36
C ARG A 231 14.89 16.48 -19.10
N LEU A 232 14.16 16.56 -17.98
CA LEU A 232 13.15 15.58 -17.59
C LEU A 232 11.78 16.23 -17.55
N THR A 233 10.85 15.69 -18.33
CA THR A 233 9.43 16.07 -18.31
C THR A 233 8.61 14.88 -17.84
N VAL A 234 7.81 15.07 -16.79
CA VAL A 234 6.97 14.00 -16.24
C VAL A 234 5.56 14.13 -16.80
N ASN A 235 5.15 13.12 -17.57
CA ASN A 235 3.78 12.94 -18.03
C ASN A 235 3.09 11.96 -17.09
N GLY A 236 2.50 12.47 -16.01
CA GLY A 236 1.94 11.65 -14.92
C GLY A 236 0.76 12.31 -14.22
N PRO A 237 0.19 11.65 -13.20
CA PRO A 237 -0.94 12.20 -12.45
C PRO A 237 -0.56 13.50 -11.72
N PRO A 238 -1.51 14.44 -11.52
CA PRO A 238 -1.27 15.63 -10.70
C PRO A 238 -0.71 15.29 -9.33
N GLY A 239 0.35 16.00 -8.93
CA GLY A 239 1.07 15.74 -7.68
C GLY A 239 2.26 14.78 -7.83
N ALA A 240 2.56 14.27 -9.03
CA ALA A 240 3.81 13.55 -9.27
C ALA A 240 5.01 14.45 -9.02
N THR A 241 5.99 13.96 -8.28
CA THR A 241 7.20 14.70 -7.90
C THR A 241 8.45 14.02 -8.43
N VAL A 242 9.44 14.81 -8.82
CA VAL A 242 10.78 14.33 -9.18
C VAL A 242 11.69 14.52 -7.98
N LEU A 243 12.32 13.42 -7.55
CA LEU A 243 13.28 13.37 -6.46
C LEU A 243 14.68 13.16 -7.02
N LEU A 244 15.62 13.99 -6.57
CA LEU A 244 16.98 14.11 -7.06
C LEU A 244 17.96 13.80 -5.93
N ARG A 245 18.88 12.85 -6.13
CA ARG A 245 19.94 12.52 -5.15
C ARG A 245 21.28 12.45 -5.85
N SER A 246 22.30 13.08 -5.25
CA SER A 246 23.68 13.09 -5.77
C SER A 246 23.78 13.54 -7.25
N VAL A 247 22.90 14.46 -7.68
CA VAL A 247 22.94 15.10 -9.01
C VAL A 247 22.98 16.62 -8.85
N GLU A 248 23.63 17.30 -9.79
CA GLU A 248 23.56 18.75 -9.87
C GLU A 248 22.24 19.15 -10.53
N SER A 249 21.44 20.00 -9.86
CA SER A 249 20.18 20.50 -10.41
C SER A 249 20.35 21.94 -10.88
N HIS A 250 19.88 22.22 -12.10
CA HIS A 250 19.77 23.56 -12.68
C HIS A 250 18.36 24.14 -12.53
N THR A 251 17.49 23.41 -11.84
CA THR A 251 16.10 23.73 -11.54
C THR A 251 15.99 24.04 -10.05
N ALA A 252 15.03 24.90 -9.65
CA ALA A 252 14.79 25.13 -8.23
C ALA A 252 14.39 23.84 -7.50
N THR A 253 15.02 23.58 -6.36
CA THR A 253 14.74 22.42 -5.50
C THR A 253 14.47 22.83 -4.07
N LYS A 254 13.87 21.91 -3.31
CA LYS A 254 13.79 21.99 -1.85
C LYS A 254 14.30 20.69 -1.22
N PRO A 255 14.83 20.74 0.02
CA PRO A 255 15.23 19.53 0.73
C PRO A 255 14.09 18.52 0.86
N TRP A 256 14.44 17.25 0.73
CA TRP A 256 13.56 16.11 0.97
C TRP A 256 14.30 15.07 1.82
N PHE A 257 13.62 14.00 2.21
CA PHE A 257 14.17 12.95 3.09
C PHE A 257 15.35 12.21 2.46
N ASP A 258 16.13 11.52 3.29
CA ASP A 258 17.14 10.53 2.87
C ASP A 258 18.15 11.03 1.82
N GLY A 259 18.52 12.31 1.93
CA GLY A 259 19.50 12.96 1.06
C GLY A 259 18.97 13.35 -0.32
N TYR A 260 17.67 13.19 -0.58
CA TYR A 260 17.06 13.68 -1.81
C TYR A 260 16.71 15.17 -1.72
N GLN A 261 16.56 15.79 -2.88
CA GLN A 261 15.93 17.08 -3.09
C GLN A 261 14.70 16.87 -3.96
N GLN A 262 13.62 17.60 -3.70
CA GLN A 262 12.43 17.61 -4.54
C GLN A 262 12.52 18.77 -5.55
N ALA A 263 12.38 18.48 -6.84
CA ALA A 263 12.24 19.51 -7.86
C ALA A 263 10.92 20.30 -7.67
N VAL A 264 10.99 21.62 -7.76
CA VAL A 264 9.84 22.52 -7.53
C VAL A 264 9.08 22.79 -8.84
N GLU A 265 9.72 22.58 -9.98
CA GLU A 265 9.18 22.88 -11.31
C GLU A 265 9.44 21.71 -12.29
N SER A 266 8.61 21.65 -13.33
CA SER A 266 8.76 20.75 -14.46
C SER A 266 8.71 21.59 -15.75
N PRO A 267 9.60 21.36 -16.74
CA PRO A 267 10.61 20.32 -16.78
C PRO A 267 11.79 20.55 -15.82
N CYS A 268 12.38 19.47 -15.33
CA CYS A 268 13.55 19.51 -14.44
C CYS A 268 14.83 19.40 -15.27
N LEU A 269 15.81 20.28 -15.02
CA LEU A 269 17.13 20.23 -15.64
C LEU A 269 18.17 19.75 -14.63
N ILE A 270 18.92 18.71 -15.00
CA ILE A 270 19.96 18.12 -14.16
C ILE A 270 21.25 17.91 -14.95
N GLN A 271 22.37 17.79 -14.22
CA GLN A 271 23.69 17.52 -14.76
C GLN A 271 24.38 16.40 -13.98
N THR A 272 24.92 15.41 -14.71
CA THR A 272 25.62 14.25 -14.15
C THR A 272 26.40 13.50 -15.23
N ASN A 273 27.56 12.95 -14.87
CA ASN A 273 28.45 12.23 -15.80
C ASN A 273 27.90 10.87 -16.26
N LYS A 274 26.97 10.30 -15.52
CA LYS A 274 26.26 9.06 -15.87
C LYS A 274 24.76 9.31 -15.83
N ARG A 275 23.99 8.52 -16.59
CA ARG A 275 22.53 8.60 -16.59
C ARG A 275 22.02 8.22 -15.20
N PRO A 276 21.39 9.13 -14.43
CA PRO A 276 21.09 8.91 -13.02
C PRO A 276 19.81 8.06 -12.84
N PHE A 277 19.69 7.02 -13.66
CA PHE A 277 18.55 6.11 -13.74
C PHE A 277 19.06 4.70 -13.45
N ILE A 278 18.14 3.75 -13.27
CA ILE A 278 18.50 2.35 -13.09
C ILE A 278 18.58 1.70 -14.48
N GLY A 279 19.78 1.31 -14.86
CA GLY A 279 19.97 0.49 -16.06
C GLY A 279 19.63 -0.96 -15.76
N ILE A 280 18.92 -1.62 -16.66
CA ILE A 280 18.64 -3.05 -16.57
C ILE A 280 19.04 -3.77 -17.85
N SER A 281 19.64 -4.95 -17.68
CA SER A 281 19.97 -5.84 -18.79
C SER A 281 18.71 -6.30 -19.52
N PRO A 282 18.72 -6.41 -20.87
CA PRO A 282 17.61 -6.97 -21.64
C PRO A 282 17.24 -8.41 -21.23
N ALA A 283 18.14 -9.13 -20.57
CA ALA A 283 17.88 -10.48 -20.06
C ALA A 283 17.18 -10.49 -18.69
N SER A 284 16.96 -9.33 -18.06
CA SER A 284 16.37 -9.23 -16.73
C SER A 284 14.88 -9.57 -16.71
N SER A 285 14.42 -10.07 -15.56
CA SER A 285 13.00 -10.41 -15.36
C SER A 285 12.08 -9.19 -15.57
N PRO A 286 10.94 -9.36 -16.26
CA PRO A 286 9.88 -8.34 -16.28
C PRO A 286 9.39 -7.95 -14.88
N ASP A 287 9.43 -8.86 -13.92
CA ASP A 287 9.01 -8.59 -12.53
C ASP A 287 9.96 -7.60 -11.84
N LEU A 288 11.28 -7.68 -12.11
CA LEU A 288 12.24 -6.69 -11.64
C LEU A 288 11.91 -5.30 -12.21
N THR A 289 11.65 -5.23 -13.52
CA THR A 289 11.29 -3.97 -14.19
C THR A 289 10.03 -3.38 -13.58
N SER A 290 9.00 -4.22 -13.41
CA SER A 290 7.73 -3.82 -12.80
C SER A 290 7.94 -3.31 -11.38
N PHE A 291 8.67 -4.05 -10.54
CA PHE A 291 8.99 -3.65 -9.17
C PHE A 291 9.67 -2.28 -9.12
N LEU A 292 10.74 -2.07 -9.89
CA LEU A 292 11.48 -0.81 -9.90
C LEU A 292 10.60 0.38 -10.33
N LYS A 293 9.78 0.20 -11.38
CA LYS A 293 8.79 1.21 -11.80
C LYS A 293 7.75 1.48 -10.72
N GLN A 294 7.30 0.45 -10.00
CA GLN A 294 6.37 0.59 -8.87
C GLN A 294 6.98 1.31 -7.67
N GLN A 295 8.29 1.23 -7.49
CA GLN A 295 9.00 2.09 -6.53
C GLN A 295 9.16 3.53 -7.05
N GLY A 296 8.98 3.77 -8.35
CA GLY A 296 9.11 5.09 -8.97
C GLY A 296 10.49 5.36 -9.54
N TYR A 297 11.38 4.36 -9.58
CA TYR A 297 12.63 4.51 -10.29
C TYR A 297 12.37 4.67 -11.80
N ILE A 298 13.18 5.53 -12.42
CA ILE A 298 13.28 5.62 -13.87
C ILE A 298 14.18 4.47 -14.31
N VAL A 299 13.67 3.62 -15.21
CA VAL A 299 14.32 2.38 -15.63
C VAL A 299 14.58 2.42 -17.13
N GLU A 300 15.81 2.14 -17.54
CA GLU A 300 16.20 2.05 -18.96
C GLU A 300 16.77 0.66 -19.25
N ILE A 301 16.19 -0.03 -20.24
CA ILE A 301 16.70 -1.31 -20.71
C ILE A 301 17.87 -1.06 -21.67
N SER A 302 19.05 -1.57 -21.34
CA SER A 302 20.26 -1.34 -22.15
C SER A 302 21.29 -2.45 -21.92
N SER A 303 22.09 -2.77 -22.94
CA SER A 303 23.26 -3.64 -22.81
C SER A 303 24.54 -2.89 -22.37
N GLN A 304 24.48 -1.56 -22.25
CA GLN A 304 25.62 -0.70 -21.93
C GLN A 304 25.64 -0.33 -20.44
N ALA A 305 26.13 -1.25 -19.60
CA ALA A 305 26.16 -1.07 -18.15
C ALA A 305 26.94 0.19 -17.70
N ASP A 306 28.00 0.56 -18.42
CA ASP A 306 28.88 1.67 -18.06
C ASP A 306 28.19 3.05 -18.05
N LEU A 307 27.08 3.20 -18.79
CA LEU A 307 26.30 4.44 -18.82
C LEU A 307 25.58 4.75 -17.51
N TYR A 308 25.37 3.74 -16.67
CA TYR A 308 24.55 3.83 -15.46
C TYR A 308 25.42 3.79 -14.21
N PRO A 309 25.05 4.54 -13.16
CA PRO A 309 25.69 4.44 -11.87
C PRO A 309 25.24 3.17 -11.11
N PHE A 310 24.05 2.67 -11.42
CA PHE A 310 23.48 1.45 -10.85
C PHE A 310 22.85 0.64 -11.98
N TYR A 311 23.34 -0.58 -12.18
CA TYR A 311 22.93 -1.47 -13.27
C TYR A 311 22.63 -2.86 -12.72
N LEU A 312 21.52 -3.46 -13.17
CA LEU A 312 21.08 -4.79 -12.73
C LEU A 312 21.01 -5.76 -13.91
N ASP A 313 21.48 -6.98 -13.68
CA ASP A 313 21.31 -8.12 -14.58
C ASP A 313 20.77 -9.30 -13.76
N ARG A 314 19.45 -9.41 -13.68
CA ARG A 314 18.77 -10.44 -12.86
C ARG A 314 17.72 -11.15 -13.71
N PRO A 315 18.07 -12.26 -14.37
CA PRO A 315 17.14 -13.04 -15.19
C PRO A 315 15.94 -13.60 -14.41
N THR A 316 16.12 -13.79 -13.10
CA THR A 316 15.07 -14.15 -12.16
C THR A 316 14.94 -13.06 -11.10
N PHE A 317 13.71 -12.81 -10.66
CA PHE A 317 13.41 -11.89 -9.58
C PHE A 317 12.16 -12.35 -8.85
N SER A 318 12.24 -12.51 -7.53
CA SER A 318 11.14 -12.97 -6.69
C SER A 318 10.76 -11.92 -5.63
N PRO A 319 9.54 -12.00 -5.04
CA PRO A 319 9.07 -11.03 -4.05
C PRO A 319 9.99 -10.84 -2.84
N GLU A 320 10.69 -11.89 -2.40
CA GLU A 320 11.60 -11.88 -1.25
C GLU A 320 12.87 -11.03 -1.52
N GLN A 321 13.15 -10.73 -2.79
CA GLN A 321 14.28 -9.91 -3.20
C GLN A 321 13.95 -8.43 -3.30
N GLU A 322 12.66 -8.05 -3.17
CA GLU A 322 12.21 -6.67 -3.27
C GLU A 322 12.76 -5.79 -2.14
N GLN A 323 12.58 -6.20 -0.89
CA GLN A 323 13.05 -5.44 0.27
C GLN A 323 14.58 -5.30 0.28
N PRO A 324 15.38 -6.37 0.07
CA PRO A 324 16.83 -6.25 0.02
C PRO A 324 17.31 -5.32 -1.10
N LEU A 325 16.67 -5.36 -2.27
CA LEU A 325 17.01 -4.51 -3.40
C LEU A 325 16.65 -3.04 -3.13
N ASP A 326 15.49 -2.76 -2.54
CA ASP A 326 15.13 -1.38 -2.17
C ASP A 326 16.12 -0.83 -1.14
N ALA A 327 16.50 -1.63 -0.15
CA ALA A 327 17.51 -1.25 0.85
C ALA A 327 18.91 -1.07 0.24
N GLU A 328 19.29 -1.86 -0.76
CA GLU A 328 20.54 -1.70 -1.52
C GLU A 328 20.57 -0.35 -2.26
N ILE A 329 19.51 -0.04 -3.03
CA ILE A 329 19.40 1.21 -3.78
C ILE A 329 19.38 2.42 -2.84
N ASN A 330 18.62 2.36 -1.75
CA ASN A 330 18.48 3.48 -0.83
C ASN A 330 19.77 3.77 -0.04
N ARG A 331 20.59 2.76 0.28
CA ARG A 331 21.91 2.96 0.92
C ARG A 331 22.99 3.48 -0.03
N GLY A 332 22.80 3.35 -1.35
CA GLY A 332 23.75 3.83 -2.34
C GLY A 332 23.91 5.36 -2.33
N SER A 333 25.15 5.84 -2.50
CA SER A 333 25.49 7.27 -2.57
C SER A 333 25.57 7.81 -4.01
N PHE A 334 25.16 7.00 -4.99
CA PHE A 334 25.29 7.31 -6.41
C PHE A 334 24.21 8.28 -6.94
N PRO A 335 24.48 8.99 -8.05
CA PRO A 335 23.50 9.82 -8.74
C PRO A 335 22.21 9.04 -9.06
N LEU A 336 21.08 9.54 -8.59
CA LEU A 336 19.79 8.88 -8.77
C LEU A 336 18.65 9.89 -8.89
N VAL A 337 17.81 9.68 -9.89
CA VAL A 337 16.56 10.41 -10.11
C VAL A 337 15.40 9.42 -10.17
N ARG A 338 14.34 9.73 -9.44
CA ARG A 338 13.13 8.91 -9.37
C ARG A 338 11.89 9.78 -9.20
N LEU A 339 10.74 9.19 -9.44
CA LEU A 339 9.46 9.73 -8.99
C LEU A 339 9.24 9.42 -7.51
N GLY A 340 8.61 10.34 -6.78
CA GLY A 340 8.12 10.08 -5.44
C GLY A 340 7.06 8.97 -5.42
N ARG A 341 7.05 8.12 -4.39
CA ARG A 341 6.05 7.05 -4.23
C ARG A 341 4.64 7.62 -4.03
N TRP A 342 4.54 8.70 -3.27
CA TRP A 342 3.30 9.31 -2.81
C TRP A 342 3.12 10.72 -3.43
N PRO A 343 1.87 11.22 -3.54
CA PRO A 343 1.62 12.51 -4.17
C PRO A 343 2.21 13.66 -3.35
N ASN A 344 2.48 14.76 -4.06
CA ASN A 344 2.86 16.05 -3.49
C ASN A 344 4.14 16.02 -2.63
N GLY A 345 4.97 14.99 -2.79
CA GLY A 345 6.22 14.84 -2.04
C GLY A 345 6.02 14.28 -0.63
N ALA A 346 4.88 13.66 -0.33
CA ALA A 346 4.73 12.91 0.91
C ALA A 346 5.77 11.77 0.98
N LYS A 347 6.28 11.52 2.19
CA LYS A 347 7.23 10.45 2.48
C LYS A 347 6.54 9.10 2.60
N SER A 348 5.40 9.07 3.30
CA SER A 348 4.63 7.87 3.62
C SER A 348 3.15 8.10 3.38
N ALA A 349 2.35 7.04 3.48
CA ALA A 349 0.89 7.14 3.44
C ALA A 349 0.26 6.53 4.71
N PHE A 350 -0.94 7.00 5.05
CA PHE A 350 -1.69 6.53 6.21
C PHE A 350 -3.16 6.37 5.85
N CYS A 351 -3.73 5.21 6.22
CA CYS A 351 -5.13 4.88 6.02
C CYS A 351 -5.65 4.14 7.26
N VAL A 352 -6.84 4.51 7.71
CA VAL A 352 -7.59 3.74 8.71
C VAL A 352 -8.79 3.12 8.00
N THR A 353 -8.93 1.81 8.13
CA THR A 353 -9.99 1.02 7.51
C THR A 353 -10.80 0.33 8.59
N GLY A 354 -12.06 0.04 8.29
CA GLY A 354 -12.97 -0.63 9.21
C GLY A 354 -13.54 -1.89 8.58
N ASP A 355 -13.40 -3.04 9.23
CA ASP A 355 -14.04 -4.27 8.81
C ASP A 355 -15.43 -4.32 9.47
N ILE A 356 -16.44 -3.91 8.70
CA ILE A 356 -17.81 -3.75 9.18
C ILE A 356 -18.60 -5.02 8.85
N ASP A 357 -18.42 -6.04 9.69
CA ASP A 357 -19.19 -7.29 9.62
C ASP A 357 -20.65 -7.10 10.06
N ALA A 358 -20.86 -6.13 10.95
CA ALA A 358 -22.13 -5.86 11.58
C ALA A 358 -22.24 -4.36 11.88
N ILE A 359 -23.36 -3.75 11.50
CA ILE A 359 -23.66 -2.34 11.85
C ILE A 359 -24.50 -2.29 13.14
N THR A 360 -25.14 -3.40 13.50
CA THR A 360 -25.95 -3.55 14.71
C THR A 360 -25.57 -4.83 15.48
N VAL A 361 -25.89 -4.89 16.78
CA VAL A 361 -25.72 -6.11 17.60
C VAL A 361 -26.51 -7.30 17.04
N TRP A 362 -27.63 -7.06 16.36
CA TRP A 362 -28.39 -8.09 15.66
C TRP A 362 -27.67 -8.60 14.40
N ASP A 363 -27.00 -7.72 13.66
CA ASP A 363 -26.12 -8.13 12.56
C ASP A 363 -24.96 -9.00 13.09
N TYR A 364 -24.41 -8.67 14.25
CA TYR A 364 -23.35 -9.45 14.90
C TYR A 364 -23.84 -10.84 15.31
N GLY A 365 -25.04 -10.95 15.88
CA GLY A 365 -25.65 -12.24 16.24
C GLY A 365 -25.95 -13.14 15.04
N LEU A 366 -26.35 -12.57 13.89
CA LEU A 366 -26.64 -13.32 12.67
C LEU A 366 -25.40 -14.02 12.05
N ARG A 367 -24.20 -13.57 12.41
CA ARG A 367 -22.92 -14.18 12.01
C ARG A 367 -22.83 -15.65 12.40
N PHE A 368 -23.27 -16.00 13.61
CA PHE A 368 -23.20 -17.37 14.14
C PHE A 368 -24.22 -18.33 13.48
N VAL A 369 -25.12 -17.79 12.65
CA VAL A 369 -26.19 -18.54 11.96
C VAL A 369 -25.99 -18.61 10.45
N GLY A 370 -24.85 -18.11 9.93
CA GLY A 370 -24.44 -18.25 8.52
C GLY A 370 -25.12 -17.28 7.53
N TYR A 371 -25.62 -16.13 8.00
CA TYR A 371 -26.36 -15.13 7.19
C TYR A 371 -25.61 -13.82 6.92
#